data_AF-A0A1H4FIN5-F1
#
_entry.id   AF-A0A1H4FIN5-F1
#
_cell.length_a   1.000
_cell.length_b   1.000
_cell.length_c   1.000
_cell.angle_alpha   90.00
_cell.angle_beta   90.00
_cell.angle_gamma   90.00
#
_symmetry.space_group_name_H-M   'P 1'
#
loop_
_entity.id
_entity.type
_entity.pdbx_description
1 polymer ?
#
loop_
_entity_poly.entity_id
_entity_poly.type
_entity_poly.pdbx_seq_one_letter_code
_entity_poly.pdbx_strand_id
1 'polypeptide(L)'
;MNTVMKNVDTIDFGKRQSIRNLDVLSGPLVPYGPAIFRVKRLPEYLLAHLPLPFDSTSCRAVNDLSSALQAGLRAMLAATLPRNFLQSVLPMTAQGYGTSTTEPTTCACGRDITLGELRKIAPKADEDKLMTYLKAFNDGFAKYGMTTCREKAHFLAQCCHESLGLVYTSEINGSQKSYAPWYGRGLIQLTFEKNYRAYGSAVGEDVYSNEDNRNKLTVYPHCVQSAFWFYMDYGNQNLNSYAKKDDFNMITARINGGFNGYDDRLRYFDKATEVLKCAHLNQLRKSNGFTFEESGIYNNKVYAYSWARYHDPLSKEQGTRKDKAEALVAYKRALALYQAAKDATKVSAIQTRIDNLS
;
A
#
# COMPACT_ATOMS: atom_id res chain seq x y z
N MET A 1 32.64 -10.45 -1.15
CA MET A 1 32.06 -11.81 -1.17
C MET A 1 33.09 -12.91 -1.47
N ASN A 2 34.26 -12.64 -2.07
CA ASN A 2 35.26 -13.67 -2.43
C ASN A 2 36.44 -13.90 -1.45
N THR A 3 36.51 -13.21 -0.31
CA THR A 3 37.64 -13.37 0.63
C THR A 3 37.31 -14.22 1.87
N VAL A 4 36.02 -14.45 2.17
CA VAL A 4 35.58 -15.17 3.38
C VAL A 4 35.60 -16.70 3.19
N MET A 5 35.50 -17.18 1.94
CA MET A 5 35.41 -18.61 1.61
C MET A 5 36.74 -19.37 1.73
N LYS A 6 37.89 -18.71 1.94
CA LYS A 6 39.19 -19.38 1.92
C LYS A 6 39.61 -20.11 3.21
N ASN A 7 38.81 -20.03 4.29
CA ASN A 7 39.24 -20.50 5.62
C ASN A 7 38.26 -21.50 6.29
N VAL A 8 37.43 -22.21 5.53
CA VAL A 8 36.52 -23.23 6.08
C VAL A 8 36.98 -24.62 5.63
N ASP A 9 37.72 -25.31 6.50
CA ASP A 9 38.27 -26.64 6.19
C ASP A 9 37.35 -27.81 6.58
N THR A 10 36.36 -27.66 7.46
CA THR A 10 35.45 -28.77 7.82
C THR A 10 34.17 -28.30 8.53
N ILE A 11 33.06 -29.00 8.29
CA ILE A 11 31.78 -28.84 9.01
C ILE A 11 31.50 -30.17 9.74
N ASP A 12 31.36 -30.11 11.07
CA ASP A 12 31.10 -31.26 11.95
C ASP A 12 29.66 -31.24 12.47
N PHE A 13 28.97 -32.38 12.39
CA PHE A 13 27.56 -32.56 12.78
C PHE A 13 27.39 -33.48 13.99
N GLY A 14 28.36 -33.55 14.91
CA GLY A 14 28.42 -34.51 16.04
C GLY A 14 27.07 -34.99 16.63
N LYS A 15 26.86 -36.27 16.97
CA LYS A 15 27.77 -37.33 17.45
C LYS A 15 27.67 -38.62 16.60
N ARG A 16 28.86 -39.13 16.22
CA ARG A 16 29.22 -40.48 15.71
C ARG A 16 28.31 -41.09 14.63
N GLN A 17 28.56 -40.69 13.39
CA GLN A 17 28.97 -41.60 12.31
C GLN A 17 29.55 -40.75 11.17
N SER A 18 30.82 -40.95 10.84
CA SER A 18 31.37 -40.50 9.57
C SER A 18 30.79 -41.42 8.49
N ILE A 19 29.88 -40.90 7.66
CA ILE A 19 29.33 -41.68 6.54
C ILE A 19 30.41 -41.77 5.47
N ARG A 20 31.05 -42.95 5.35
CA ARG A 20 31.76 -43.37 4.13
C ARG A 20 30.85 -44.38 3.42
N ASN A 21 30.44 -44.03 2.21
CA ASN A 21 29.56 -44.77 1.29
C ASN A 21 28.05 -44.65 1.56
N LEU A 22 27.31 -44.49 0.46
CA LEU A 22 25.96 -43.95 0.34
C LEU A 22 24.89 -45.02 0.06
N ASP A 23 25.21 -46.28 0.32
CA ASP A 23 24.28 -47.39 0.18
C ASP A 23 23.94 -47.91 1.58
N VAL A 24 22.65 -48.15 1.85
CA VAL A 24 22.07 -48.68 3.10
C VAL A 24 21.61 -47.59 4.09
N LEU A 25 20.38 -47.08 3.92
CA LEU A 25 19.51 -46.68 5.04
C LEU A 25 18.03 -46.86 4.66
N SER A 26 17.52 -48.08 4.79
CA SER A 26 16.10 -48.40 4.86
C SER A 26 15.72 -48.66 6.33
N GLY A 27 15.20 -47.65 7.03
CA GLY A 27 14.73 -47.76 8.41
C GLY A 27 14.09 -46.46 8.92
N PRO A 28 13.18 -46.51 9.91
CA PRO A 28 12.42 -45.33 10.37
C PRO A 28 13.29 -44.34 11.16
N LEU A 29 13.14 -43.04 10.86
CA LEU A 29 13.90 -41.93 11.45
C LEU A 29 13.33 -41.52 12.83
N VAL A 30 14.22 -41.35 13.81
CA VAL A 30 13.96 -40.76 15.14
C VAL A 30 14.47 -39.30 15.14
N PRO A 31 13.83 -38.32 15.81
CA PRO A 31 14.17 -36.90 15.64
C PRO A 31 15.53 -36.53 16.26
N TYR A 32 16.41 -35.88 15.49
CA TYR A 32 17.70 -35.35 15.94
C TYR A 32 17.60 -33.94 16.56
N GLY A 33 18.41 -33.67 17.60
CA GLY A 33 18.49 -32.39 18.32
C GLY A 33 19.28 -31.26 17.60
N PRO A 34 19.47 -30.09 18.24
CA PRO A 34 19.92 -28.85 17.60
C PRO A 34 21.41 -28.85 17.20
N ALA A 35 21.71 -28.24 16.05
CA ALA A 35 23.06 -28.07 15.50
C ALA A 35 23.80 -26.88 16.12
N ILE A 36 25.13 -27.01 16.32
CA ILE A 36 26.00 -25.97 16.92
C ILE A 36 27.14 -25.65 15.95
N PHE A 37 27.35 -24.36 15.66
CA PHE A 37 28.48 -23.88 14.85
C PHE A 37 29.57 -23.28 15.75
N ARG A 38 30.84 -23.63 15.54
CA ARG A 38 32.00 -22.99 16.19
C ARG A 38 32.90 -22.35 15.14
N VAL A 39 33.21 -21.06 15.30
CA VAL A 39 34.11 -20.30 14.43
C VAL A 39 35.33 -19.84 15.25
N LYS A 40 36.55 -20.00 14.72
CA LYS A 40 37.78 -19.89 15.53
C LYS A 40 38.32 -18.46 15.73
N ARG A 41 37.79 -17.44 15.05
CA ARG A 41 38.03 -16.00 15.32
C ARG A 41 37.22 -15.14 14.35
N LEU A 42 36.48 -14.15 14.86
CA LEU A 42 35.90 -13.06 14.08
C LEU A 42 36.84 -11.85 14.11
N PRO A 43 36.99 -11.08 13.01
CA PRO A 43 37.71 -9.81 13.00
C PRO A 43 37.11 -8.81 14.01
N GLU A 44 37.95 -8.03 14.70
CA GLU A 44 37.52 -7.10 15.77
C GLU A 44 36.45 -6.09 15.35
N TYR A 45 36.46 -5.64 14.09
CA TYR A 45 35.46 -4.69 13.60
C TYR A 45 34.04 -5.29 13.50
N LEU A 46 33.89 -6.62 13.50
CA LEU A 46 32.59 -7.30 13.53
C LEU A 46 32.08 -7.54 14.95
N LEU A 47 32.96 -7.53 15.96
CA LEU A 47 32.58 -7.68 17.37
C LEU A 47 31.83 -6.44 17.90
N ALA A 48 32.09 -5.26 17.33
CA ALA A 48 31.45 -3.99 17.72
C ALA A 48 29.99 -3.85 17.24
N HIS A 49 29.51 -4.73 16.37
CA HIS A 49 28.15 -4.72 15.82
C HIS A 49 27.26 -5.85 16.36
N LEU A 50 27.73 -6.58 17.37
CA LEU A 50 26.97 -7.63 18.05
C LEU A 50 26.52 -7.12 19.43
N PRO A 51 25.23 -7.20 19.79
CA PRO A 51 24.75 -6.74 21.08
C PRO A 51 25.10 -7.75 22.19
N LEU A 52 26.25 -7.54 22.86
CA LEU A 52 26.63 -8.06 24.20
C LEU A 52 26.67 -9.61 24.40
N PRO A 53 27.26 -10.12 25.52
CA PRO A 53 28.07 -11.34 25.50
C PRO A 53 27.22 -12.61 25.44
N PHE A 54 27.70 -13.56 24.64
CA PHE A 54 27.17 -14.91 24.55
C PHE A 54 27.30 -15.61 25.91
N ASP A 55 26.18 -15.72 26.63
CA ASP A 55 26.00 -16.72 27.68
C ASP A 55 24.66 -17.44 27.46
N SER A 56 24.71 -18.76 27.61
CA SER A 56 23.75 -19.69 27.06
C SER A 56 22.50 -19.83 27.94
N THR A 57 21.43 -19.08 27.64
CA THR A 57 20.08 -19.49 28.08
C THR A 57 18.97 -18.91 27.21
N SER A 58 18.17 -19.81 26.61
CA SER A 58 16.84 -19.64 26.01
C SER A 58 16.60 -18.56 24.94
N CYS A 59 16.15 -19.02 23.77
CA CYS A 59 15.64 -18.26 22.62
C CYS A 59 14.92 -16.94 22.94
N ARG A 60 15.36 -15.85 22.30
CA ARG A 60 14.51 -14.74 21.79
C ARG A 60 15.26 -13.99 20.68
N ALA A 61 14.50 -13.62 19.64
CA ALA A 61 14.81 -12.70 18.53
C ALA A 61 15.80 -13.15 17.43
N VAL A 62 15.25 -13.68 16.33
CA VAL A 62 15.87 -13.63 14.98
C VAL A 62 15.25 -12.47 14.15
N ASN A 63 14.42 -11.63 14.78
CA ASN A 63 13.69 -10.57 14.08
C ASN A 63 14.49 -9.27 13.87
N ASP A 64 15.69 -9.15 14.44
CA ASP A 64 16.52 -7.93 14.36
C ASP A 64 17.77 -8.08 13.47
N LEU A 65 17.82 -9.09 12.62
CA LEU A 65 18.87 -9.21 11.61
C LEU A 65 18.53 -8.36 10.37
N SER A 66 19.48 -7.56 9.89
CA SER A 66 19.31 -6.82 8.63
C SER A 66 18.99 -7.76 7.47
N SER A 67 18.19 -7.29 6.52
CA SER A 67 17.73 -8.07 5.35
C SER A 67 18.88 -8.68 4.55
N ALA A 68 20.04 -8.02 4.51
CA ALA A 68 21.27 -8.52 3.88
C ALA A 68 21.85 -9.75 4.59
N LEU A 69 21.79 -9.81 5.93
CA LEU A 69 22.28 -10.95 6.70
C LEU A 69 21.33 -12.15 6.59
N GLN A 70 20.02 -11.91 6.55
CA GLN A 70 19.02 -12.95 6.31
C GLN A 70 19.14 -13.57 4.90
N ALA A 71 19.39 -12.74 3.88
CA ALA A 71 19.64 -13.21 2.51
C ALA A 71 20.95 -14.00 2.42
N GLY A 72 22.01 -13.55 3.08
CA GLY A 72 23.30 -14.26 3.15
C GLY A 72 23.19 -15.63 3.82
N LEU A 73 22.42 -15.72 4.92
CA LEU A 73 22.21 -16.97 5.65
C LEU A 73 21.38 -17.98 4.83
N ARG A 74 20.36 -17.50 4.11
CA ARG A 74 19.55 -18.32 3.18
C ARG A 74 20.36 -18.83 1.99
N ALA A 75 21.23 -17.98 1.42
CA ALA A 75 22.11 -18.38 0.33
C ALA A 75 23.17 -19.40 0.78
N MET A 76 23.71 -19.26 2.00
CA MET A 76 24.60 -20.26 2.60
C MET A 76 23.91 -21.61 2.78
N LEU A 77 22.69 -21.62 3.34
CA LEU A 77 21.91 -22.84 3.60
C LEU A 77 21.49 -23.56 2.30
N ALA A 78 21.16 -22.81 1.25
CA ALA A 78 20.81 -23.38 -0.06
C ALA A 78 22.01 -23.96 -0.82
N ALA A 79 23.22 -23.48 -0.54
CA ALA A 79 24.44 -23.92 -1.22
C ALA A 79 25.12 -25.14 -0.57
N THR A 80 24.72 -25.53 0.64
CA THR A 80 25.42 -26.58 1.43
C THR A 80 24.59 -27.82 1.72
N LEU A 81 23.29 -27.86 1.36
CA LEU A 81 22.42 -29.01 1.60
C LEU A 81 22.09 -29.75 0.30
N PRO A 82 22.15 -31.10 0.27
CA PRO A 82 21.73 -31.87 -0.90
C PRO A 82 20.25 -31.59 -1.22
N ARG A 83 19.91 -31.44 -2.50
CA ARG A 83 18.55 -31.11 -2.99
C ARG A 83 17.43 -31.98 -2.38
N ASN A 84 17.74 -33.20 -1.96
CA ASN A 84 16.76 -34.16 -1.46
C ASN A 84 16.46 -33.99 0.05
N PHE A 85 17.22 -33.17 0.79
CA PHE A 85 16.98 -32.89 2.21
C PHE A 85 15.99 -31.72 2.44
N LEU A 86 15.77 -30.88 1.42
CA LEU A 86 14.85 -29.74 1.49
C LEU A 86 13.36 -30.14 1.35
N GLN A 87 13.05 -31.41 1.11
CA GLN A 87 11.67 -31.90 0.90
C GLN A 87 11.05 -32.63 2.10
N SER A 88 11.79 -32.93 3.17
CA SER A 88 11.32 -33.92 4.17
C SER A 88 11.34 -33.50 5.65
N VAL A 89 11.52 -32.22 5.99
CA VAL A 89 11.53 -31.79 7.41
C VAL A 89 10.64 -30.55 7.66
N LEU A 90 9.46 -30.85 8.23
CA LEU A 90 8.46 -30.01 8.92
C LEU A 90 7.59 -28.99 8.12
N PRO A 91 6.25 -29.05 8.30
CA PRO A 91 5.33 -27.99 7.97
C PRO A 91 5.30 -26.97 9.12
N MET A 92 6.21 -26.01 9.10
CA MET A 92 5.95 -24.72 9.74
C MET A 92 5.58 -23.77 8.61
N THR A 93 4.33 -23.34 8.59
CA THR A 93 3.82 -22.37 7.63
C THR A 93 4.57 -21.05 7.81
N ALA A 94 5.72 -20.94 7.14
CA ALA A 94 6.05 -19.71 6.47
C ALA A 94 4.87 -19.45 5.53
N GLN A 95 4.03 -18.47 5.87
CA GLN A 95 3.30 -17.74 4.84
C GLN A 95 4.40 -17.15 3.95
N GLY A 96 4.83 -17.95 2.96
CA GLY A 96 5.60 -17.44 1.85
C GLY A 96 4.78 -16.29 1.31
N TYR A 97 5.35 -15.10 1.29
CA TYR A 97 4.90 -14.06 0.38
C TYR A 97 4.96 -14.69 -1.01
N GLY A 98 3.83 -15.25 -1.42
CA GLY A 98 3.77 -16.25 -2.46
C GLY A 98 4.11 -15.58 -3.77
N THR A 99 5.27 -15.93 -4.32
CA THR A 99 5.52 -15.92 -5.76
C THR A 99 4.69 -17.00 -6.45
N SER A 100 3.42 -17.16 -6.06
CA SER A 100 2.48 -18.05 -6.71
C SER A 100 2.30 -17.54 -8.12
N THR A 101 2.77 -18.32 -9.09
CA THR A 101 2.62 -18.06 -10.52
C THR A 101 1.19 -18.32 -11.00
N THR A 102 0.32 -18.86 -10.14
CA THR A 102 -1.10 -19.08 -10.44
C THR A 102 -1.94 -18.02 -9.74
N GLU A 103 -2.66 -17.27 -10.54
CA GLU A 103 -3.51 -16.16 -10.10
C GLU A 103 -4.78 -16.68 -9.42
N PRO A 104 -5.25 -16.03 -8.35
CA PRO A 104 -6.47 -16.44 -7.69
C PRO A 104 -7.66 -16.46 -8.64
N THR A 105 -8.39 -17.57 -8.65
CA THR A 105 -9.65 -17.67 -9.42
C THR A 105 -10.80 -16.97 -8.71
N THR A 106 -10.67 -16.70 -7.42
CA THR A 106 -11.68 -16.09 -6.54
C THR A 106 -11.34 -14.64 -6.17
N CYS A 107 -12.33 -13.89 -5.69
CA CYS A 107 -12.15 -12.51 -5.28
C CYS A 107 -11.16 -12.36 -4.11
N ALA A 108 -10.65 -11.13 -3.91
CA ALA A 108 -9.70 -10.82 -2.84
C ALA A 108 -10.34 -10.61 -1.45
N CYS A 109 -11.58 -11.07 -1.24
CA CYS A 109 -12.21 -11.04 0.07
C CYS A 109 -11.52 -12.01 1.03
N GLY A 110 -11.22 -11.56 2.25
CA GLY A 110 -10.66 -12.39 3.32
C GLY A 110 -9.24 -12.91 3.08
N ARG A 111 -8.57 -12.50 2.00
CA ARG A 111 -7.20 -12.90 1.67
C ARG A 111 -6.34 -11.72 1.28
N ASP A 112 -5.03 -11.89 1.36
CA ASP A 112 -4.06 -10.95 0.82
C ASP A 112 -4.20 -10.83 -0.71
N ILE A 113 -3.87 -9.64 -1.23
CA ILE A 113 -3.67 -9.47 -2.68
C ILE A 113 -2.31 -10.05 -3.07
N THR A 114 -2.18 -10.47 -4.31
CA THR A 114 -0.93 -11.04 -4.86
C THR A 114 -0.10 -9.98 -5.59
N LEU A 115 1.18 -10.28 -5.82
CA LEU A 115 2.02 -9.45 -6.69
C LEU A 115 1.46 -9.41 -8.12
N GLY A 116 0.94 -10.53 -8.63
CA GLY A 116 0.36 -10.62 -9.98
C GLY A 116 -0.87 -9.72 -10.14
N GLU A 117 -1.75 -9.69 -9.13
CA GLU A 117 -2.88 -8.77 -9.07
C GLU A 117 -2.39 -7.31 -9.04
N LEU A 118 -1.44 -6.99 -8.18
CA LEU A 118 -0.91 -5.62 -8.06
C LEU A 118 -0.23 -5.14 -9.35
N ARG A 119 0.52 -6.02 -10.04
CA ARG A 119 1.13 -5.76 -11.35
C ARG A 119 0.09 -5.45 -12.43
N LYS A 120 -1.07 -6.12 -12.41
CA LYS A 120 -2.15 -5.83 -13.38
C LYS A 120 -2.85 -4.51 -13.10
N ILE A 121 -2.91 -4.10 -11.83
CA ILE A 121 -3.50 -2.81 -11.42
C ILE A 121 -2.55 -1.65 -11.74
N ALA A 122 -1.25 -1.85 -11.50
CA ALA A 122 -0.20 -0.85 -11.66
C ALA A 122 0.91 -1.33 -12.64
N PRO A 123 0.61 -1.54 -13.93
CA PRO A 123 1.51 -2.21 -14.86
C PRO A 123 2.77 -1.43 -15.23
N LYS A 124 2.83 -0.14 -14.91
CA LYS A 124 3.99 0.72 -15.19
C LYS A 124 4.95 0.84 -14.00
N ALA A 125 4.55 0.39 -12.81
CA ALA A 125 5.44 0.39 -11.65
C ALA A 125 6.48 -0.71 -11.78
N ASP A 126 7.67 -0.40 -11.28
CA ASP A 126 8.78 -1.35 -11.19
C ASP A 126 8.41 -2.53 -10.25
N GLU A 127 8.78 -3.75 -10.64
CA GLU A 127 8.37 -4.97 -9.94
C GLU A 127 8.97 -5.05 -8.53
N ASP A 128 10.21 -4.62 -8.32
CA ASP A 128 10.85 -4.62 -6.99
C ASP A 128 10.18 -3.62 -6.05
N LYS A 129 9.76 -2.45 -6.58
CA LYS A 129 8.90 -1.52 -5.84
C LYS A 129 7.56 -2.15 -5.49
N LEU A 130 6.90 -2.82 -6.43
CA LEU A 130 5.62 -3.48 -6.17
C LEU A 130 5.73 -4.58 -5.12
N MET A 131 6.80 -5.38 -5.13
CA MET A 131 7.06 -6.37 -4.08
C MET A 131 7.20 -5.71 -2.70
N THR A 132 7.89 -4.57 -2.65
CA THR A 132 8.05 -3.79 -1.42
C THR A 132 6.71 -3.24 -0.92
N TYR A 133 5.88 -2.69 -1.82
CA TYR A 133 4.57 -2.14 -1.46
C TYR A 133 3.57 -3.23 -1.08
N LEU A 134 3.62 -4.39 -1.72
CA LEU A 134 2.68 -5.50 -1.53
C LEU A 134 2.57 -5.89 -0.06
N LYS A 135 3.72 -6.05 0.60
CA LYS A 135 3.78 -6.34 2.04
C LYS A 135 3.07 -5.27 2.85
N ALA A 136 3.38 -4.00 2.61
CA ALA A 136 2.75 -2.90 3.35
C ALA A 136 1.24 -2.76 3.06
N PHE A 137 0.80 -3.06 1.83
CA PHE A 137 -0.63 -3.09 1.50
C PHE A 137 -1.37 -4.17 2.28
N ASN A 138 -0.87 -5.41 2.25
CA ASN A 138 -1.49 -6.51 2.98
C ASN A 138 -1.47 -6.30 4.50
N ASP A 139 -0.35 -5.87 5.06
CA ASP A 139 -0.24 -5.50 6.47
C ASP A 139 -1.24 -4.39 6.84
N GLY A 140 -1.38 -3.36 5.99
CA GLY A 140 -2.32 -2.28 6.20
C GLY A 140 -3.79 -2.73 6.11
N PHE A 141 -4.13 -3.55 5.12
CA PHE A 141 -5.48 -4.12 5.00
C PHE A 141 -5.85 -4.94 6.23
N ALA A 142 -4.93 -5.77 6.73
CA ALA A 142 -5.11 -6.54 7.95
C ALA A 142 -5.28 -5.62 9.17
N LYS A 143 -4.36 -4.66 9.36
CA LYS A 143 -4.38 -3.71 10.49
C LYS A 143 -5.70 -2.95 10.59
N TYR A 144 -6.24 -2.50 9.47
CA TYR A 144 -7.45 -1.69 9.42
C TYR A 144 -8.75 -2.49 9.20
N GLY A 145 -8.67 -3.82 9.16
CA GLY A 145 -9.83 -4.68 8.95
C GLY A 145 -10.49 -4.50 7.57
N MET A 146 -9.73 -4.07 6.56
CA MET A 146 -10.20 -3.92 5.18
C MET A 146 -10.23 -5.29 4.49
N THR A 147 -11.27 -6.05 4.80
CA THR A 147 -11.32 -7.48 4.47
C THR A 147 -11.92 -7.75 3.10
N THR A 148 -12.76 -6.87 2.56
CA THR A 148 -13.41 -7.10 1.26
C THR A 148 -12.56 -6.62 0.09
N CYS A 149 -12.68 -7.29 -1.06
CA CYS A 149 -11.99 -6.90 -2.28
C CYS A 149 -12.38 -5.48 -2.75
N ARG A 150 -13.62 -5.05 -2.48
CA ARG A 150 -14.12 -3.71 -2.84
C ARG A 150 -13.48 -2.60 -2.01
N GLU A 151 -13.34 -2.78 -0.70
CA GLU A 151 -12.61 -1.83 0.15
C GLU A 151 -11.16 -1.63 -0.34
N LYS A 152 -10.49 -2.74 -0.66
CA LYS A 152 -9.13 -2.73 -1.24
C LYS A 152 -9.09 -2.00 -2.58
N ALA A 153 -10.05 -2.27 -3.48
CA ALA A 153 -10.12 -1.63 -4.79
C ALA A 153 -10.29 -0.10 -4.69
N HIS A 154 -11.19 0.37 -3.81
CA HIS A 154 -11.37 1.81 -3.55
C HIS A 154 -10.08 2.47 -3.08
N PHE A 155 -9.37 1.85 -2.15
CA PHE A 155 -8.11 2.40 -1.63
C PHE A 155 -6.97 2.38 -2.66
N LEU A 156 -6.77 1.26 -3.33
CA LEU A 156 -5.73 1.10 -4.35
C LEU A 156 -5.93 2.06 -5.51
N ALA A 157 -7.17 2.30 -5.94
CA ALA A 157 -7.45 3.25 -7.03
C ALA A 157 -6.97 4.67 -6.72
N GLN A 158 -7.21 5.11 -5.48
CA GLN A 158 -6.79 6.44 -5.03
C GLN A 158 -5.26 6.52 -4.94
N CYS A 159 -4.61 5.51 -4.34
CA CYS A 159 -3.15 5.44 -4.30
C CYS A 159 -2.54 5.43 -5.71
N CYS A 160 -3.11 4.66 -6.64
CA CYS A 160 -2.63 4.60 -8.02
C CYS A 160 -2.72 5.97 -8.69
N HIS A 161 -3.85 6.68 -8.55
CA HIS A 161 -3.97 8.00 -9.15
C HIS A 161 -2.93 8.99 -8.59
N GLU A 162 -2.84 9.10 -7.25
CA GLU A 162 -1.94 10.07 -6.61
C GLU A 162 -0.45 9.83 -6.92
N SER A 163 -0.06 8.58 -7.19
CA SER A 163 1.32 8.17 -7.44
C SER A 163 1.64 7.84 -8.90
N LEU A 164 0.73 8.18 -9.83
CA LEU A 164 0.81 7.86 -11.26
C LEU A 164 1.04 6.36 -11.54
N GLY A 165 0.20 5.53 -10.94
CA GLY A 165 0.23 4.08 -11.03
C GLY A 165 1.31 3.46 -10.16
N LEU A 166 1.51 3.96 -8.94
CA LEU A 166 2.52 3.50 -7.97
C LEU A 166 3.98 3.72 -8.43
N VAL A 167 4.21 4.60 -9.41
CA VAL A 167 5.55 4.87 -9.96
C VAL A 167 6.32 5.83 -9.06
N TYR A 168 5.66 6.88 -8.58
CA TYR A 168 6.29 7.97 -7.82
C TYR A 168 5.83 8.01 -6.37
N THR A 169 6.80 8.09 -5.47
CA THR A 169 6.59 8.32 -4.03
C THR A 169 7.00 9.73 -3.61
N SER A 170 7.30 10.60 -4.58
CA SER A 170 7.62 12.01 -4.38
C SER A 170 7.07 12.82 -5.54
N GLU A 171 6.55 14.00 -5.25
CA GLU A 171 6.01 14.93 -6.23
C GLU A 171 7.12 15.36 -7.21
N ILE A 172 6.80 15.32 -8.51
CA ILE A 172 7.71 15.76 -9.56
C ILE A 172 7.96 17.27 -9.41
N ASN A 173 9.24 17.65 -9.34
CA ASN A 173 9.69 19.02 -9.07
C ASN A 173 9.16 19.61 -7.75
N GLY A 174 8.85 18.76 -6.76
CA GLY A 174 8.33 19.21 -5.46
C GLY A 174 9.24 20.21 -4.75
N SER A 175 10.57 20.07 -4.88
CA SER A 175 11.56 20.99 -4.29
C SER A 175 11.49 22.42 -4.84
N GLN A 176 10.85 22.62 -5.99
CA GLN A 176 10.70 23.93 -6.63
C GLN A 176 9.35 24.59 -6.32
N LYS A 177 8.46 23.91 -5.57
CA LYS A 177 7.15 24.44 -5.21
C LYS A 177 7.26 25.49 -4.10
N SER A 178 6.31 26.42 -4.06
CA SER A 178 6.24 27.46 -3.02
C SER A 178 6.02 26.91 -1.61
N TYR A 179 5.55 25.67 -1.48
CA TYR A 179 5.37 24.95 -0.22
C TYR A 179 6.48 23.92 0.05
N ALA A 180 7.60 23.97 -0.67
CA ALA A 180 8.80 23.23 -0.27
C ALA A 180 9.25 23.67 1.14
N PRO A 181 9.77 22.75 1.97
CA PRO A 181 10.12 21.37 1.66
C PRO A 181 9.00 20.33 1.84
N TRP A 182 7.75 20.76 2.08
CA TRP A 182 6.60 19.90 2.39
C TRP A 182 5.75 19.54 1.17
N TYR A 183 6.40 19.28 0.04
CA TYR A 183 5.76 18.79 -1.18
C TYR A 183 5.30 17.33 -1.06
N GLY A 184 4.52 16.84 -2.02
CA GLY A 184 3.91 15.51 -1.95
C GLY A 184 4.93 14.38 -1.78
N ARG A 185 4.72 13.50 -0.80
CA ARG A 185 5.46 12.23 -0.64
C ARG A 185 4.54 11.07 -0.27
N GLY A 186 4.99 9.85 -0.53
CA GLY A 186 4.22 8.62 -0.36
C GLY A 186 3.16 8.42 -1.45
N LEU A 187 2.45 7.29 -1.38
CA LEU A 187 1.50 6.87 -2.40
C LEU A 187 0.20 7.68 -2.42
N ILE A 188 -0.10 8.44 -1.36
CA ILE A 188 -1.22 9.39 -1.31
C ILE A 188 -0.79 10.85 -1.50
N GLN A 189 0.50 11.10 -1.76
CA GLN A 189 1.07 12.45 -1.90
C GLN A 189 0.78 13.36 -0.69
N LEU A 190 1.19 12.92 0.50
CA LEU A 190 1.07 13.71 1.73
C LEU A 190 1.83 15.04 1.56
N THR A 191 1.13 16.17 1.73
CA THR A 191 1.61 17.52 1.40
C THR A 191 1.30 18.48 2.55
N PHE A 192 2.10 19.55 2.71
CA PHE A 192 2.06 20.56 3.77
C PHE A 192 2.57 20.10 5.14
N GLU A 193 3.25 21.00 5.84
CA GLU A 193 3.90 20.73 7.14
C GLU A 193 2.96 20.12 8.17
N LYS A 194 1.75 20.66 8.29
CA LYS A 194 0.75 20.19 9.24
C LYS A 194 0.44 18.69 9.09
N ASN A 195 0.43 18.19 7.85
CA ASN A 195 0.10 16.81 7.55
C ASN A 195 1.27 15.88 7.87
N TYR A 196 2.50 16.31 7.57
CA TYR A 196 3.72 15.60 7.95
C TYR A 196 3.83 15.46 9.47
N ARG A 197 3.59 16.53 10.22
CA ARG A 197 3.60 16.52 11.69
C ARG A 197 2.50 15.61 12.25
N ALA A 198 1.29 15.69 11.70
CA ALA A 198 0.17 14.85 12.14
C ALA A 198 0.46 13.35 11.88
N TYR A 199 1.02 13.02 10.71
CA TYR A 199 1.42 11.64 10.43
C TYR A 199 2.54 11.17 11.35
N GLY A 200 3.60 11.97 11.53
CA GLY A 200 4.70 11.66 12.45
C GLY A 200 4.22 11.40 13.88
N SER A 201 3.31 12.23 14.38
CA SER A 201 2.67 12.01 15.68
C SER A 201 1.86 10.71 15.74
N ALA A 202 1.19 10.32 14.65
CA ALA A 202 0.38 9.10 14.61
C ALA A 202 1.24 7.83 14.57
N VAL A 203 2.45 7.90 14.01
CA VAL A 203 3.40 6.76 14.00
C VAL A 203 4.44 6.82 15.10
N GLY A 204 4.49 7.89 15.89
CA GLY A 204 5.48 8.07 16.96
C GLY A 204 6.90 8.27 16.46
N GLU A 205 7.07 8.80 15.25
CA GLU A 205 8.37 8.96 14.58
C GLU A 205 8.52 10.35 13.95
N ASP A 206 9.72 10.90 14.00
CA ASP A 206 10.04 12.13 13.27
C ASP A 206 10.16 11.86 11.77
N VAL A 207 9.21 12.42 11.02
CA VAL A 207 9.12 12.36 9.56
C VAL A 207 9.08 13.76 8.94
N TYR A 208 9.46 14.82 9.67
CA TYR A 208 9.24 16.20 9.21
C TYR A 208 10.41 17.16 9.42
N SER A 209 11.24 16.97 10.45
CA SER A 209 12.17 18.02 10.92
C SER A 209 13.27 18.39 9.93
N ASN A 210 13.85 17.41 9.23
CA ASN A 210 14.91 17.59 8.24
C ASN A 210 14.61 16.78 6.96
N GLU A 211 15.50 16.88 5.97
CA GLU A 211 15.30 16.22 4.68
C GLU A 211 15.25 14.70 4.79
N ASP A 212 16.18 14.07 5.50
CA ASP A 212 16.21 12.62 5.71
C ASP A 212 14.91 12.13 6.36
N ASN A 213 14.43 12.84 7.38
CA ASN A 213 13.18 12.53 8.05
C ASN A 213 11.97 12.66 7.12
N ARG A 214 11.89 13.72 6.29
CA ARG A 214 10.82 13.84 5.29
C ARG A 214 10.90 12.75 4.23
N ASN A 215 12.11 12.37 3.82
CA ASN A 215 12.33 11.36 2.80
C ASN A 215 12.01 9.94 3.28
N LYS A 216 11.82 9.70 4.58
CA LYS A 216 11.20 8.45 5.06
C LYS A 216 9.88 8.14 4.37
N LEU A 217 9.06 9.16 4.07
CA LEU A 217 7.78 9.02 3.35
C LEU A 217 7.92 8.52 1.90
N THR A 218 9.12 8.54 1.30
CA THR A 218 9.31 8.06 -0.07
C THR A 218 9.66 6.57 -0.15
N VAL A 219 9.92 5.93 1.00
CA VAL A 219 10.39 4.54 1.10
C VAL A 219 9.50 3.72 2.04
N TYR A 220 9.68 2.40 2.02
CA TYR A 220 8.99 1.50 2.93
C TYR A 220 9.43 1.73 4.39
N PRO A 221 8.50 1.67 5.36
CA PRO A 221 7.07 1.40 5.19
C PRO A 221 6.20 2.65 4.97
N HIS A 222 6.74 3.85 5.21
CA HIS A 222 5.95 5.08 5.29
C HIS A 222 5.29 5.50 3.96
N CYS A 223 5.87 5.13 2.81
CA CYS A 223 5.28 5.44 1.51
C CYS A 223 3.86 4.84 1.35
N VAL A 224 3.59 3.70 1.99
CA VAL A 224 2.25 3.07 1.99
C VAL A 224 1.49 3.36 3.29
N GLN A 225 2.16 3.33 4.45
CA GLN A 225 1.50 3.55 5.74
C GLN A 225 0.88 4.94 5.85
N SER A 226 1.52 5.97 5.28
CA SER A 226 0.93 7.32 5.25
C SER A 226 -0.37 7.38 4.46
N ALA A 227 -0.51 6.57 3.40
CA ALA A 227 -1.75 6.45 2.64
C ALA A 227 -2.86 5.83 3.47
N PHE A 228 -2.58 4.74 4.19
CA PHE A 228 -3.57 4.14 5.09
C PHE A 228 -3.99 5.08 6.22
N TRP A 229 -3.03 5.71 6.91
CA TRP A 229 -3.32 6.67 7.96
C TRP A 229 -4.19 7.82 7.44
N PHE A 230 -3.86 8.38 6.27
CA PHE A 230 -4.66 9.43 5.67
C PHE A 230 -6.10 8.97 5.37
N TYR A 231 -6.24 7.76 4.83
CA TYR A 231 -7.53 7.20 4.42
C TYR A 231 -8.41 6.78 5.62
N MET A 232 -7.80 6.31 6.70
CA MET A 232 -8.50 5.67 7.82
C MET A 232 -8.64 6.54 9.07
N ASP A 233 -7.69 7.46 9.31
CA ASP A 233 -7.54 8.11 10.62
C ASP A 233 -7.43 9.65 10.55
N TYR A 234 -6.89 10.21 9.46
CA TYR A 234 -6.57 11.64 9.39
C TYR A 234 -7.80 12.55 9.60
N GLY A 235 -7.70 13.48 10.55
CA GLY A 235 -8.79 14.42 10.84
C GLY A 235 -10.08 13.74 11.32
N ASN A 236 -9.98 12.58 11.95
CA ASN A 236 -11.11 11.72 12.36
C ASN A 236 -11.98 11.25 11.18
N GLN A 237 -11.43 11.22 9.96
CA GLN A 237 -12.12 10.67 8.81
C GLN A 237 -11.84 9.17 8.68
N ASN A 238 -12.87 8.38 8.40
CA ASN A 238 -12.72 6.97 8.02
C ASN A 238 -13.34 6.78 6.64
N LEU A 239 -12.52 6.93 5.59
CA LEU A 239 -13.01 6.85 4.21
C LEU A 239 -13.46 5.44 3.83
N ASN A 240 -12.97 4.42 4.54
CA ASN A 240 -13.42 3.04 4.34
C ASN A 240 -14.91 2.85 4.67
N SER A 241 -15.50 3.71 5.50
CA SER A 241 -16.96 3.72 5.71
C SER A 241 -17.77 4.01 4.44
N TYR A 242 -17.21 4.80 3.51
CA TYR A 242 -17.79 5.05 2.19
C TYR A 242 -17.47 3.92 1.22
N ALA A 243 -16.28 3.32 1.30
CA ALA A 243 -15.92 2.15 0.48
C ALA A 243 -16.83 0.94 0.75
N LYS A 244 -17.24 0.75 2.02
CA LYS A 244 -18.24 -0.24 2.43
C LYS A 244 -19.63 -0.02 1.81
N LYS A 245 -19.93 1.21 1.41
CA LYS A 245 -21.16 1.61 0.71
C LYS A 245 -20.95 1.78 -0.80
N ASP A 246 -19.76 1.45 -1.30
CA ASP A 246 -19.36 1.63 -2.69
C ASP A 246 -19.42 3.10 -3.17
N ASP A 247 -19.26 4.07 -2.27
CA ASP A 247 -19.41 5.50 -2.59
C ASP A 247 -18.07 6.12 -3.04
N PHE A 248 -17.69 5.78 -4.29
CA PHE A 248 -16.47 6.26 -4.93
C PHE A 248 -16.39 7.79 -5.01
N ASN A 249 -17.52 8.44 -5.31
CA ASN A 249 -17.61 9.89 -5.48
C ASN A 249 -17.27 10.61 -4.18
N MET A 250 -17.82 10.14 -3.05
CA MET A 250 -17.49 10.70 -1.74
C MET A 250 -16.02 10.49 -1.37
N ILE A 251 -15.46 9.31 -1.62
CA ILE A 251 -14.04 9.04 -1.36
C ILE A 251 -13.15 10.00 -2.15
N THR A 252 -13.41 10.15 -3.45
CA THR A 252 -12.64 11.05 -4.32
C THR A 252 -12.74 12.51 -3.85
N ALA A 253 -13.96 12.97 -3.54
CA ALA A 253 -14.20 14.32 -3.05
C ALA A 253 -13.47 14.63 -1.74
N ARG A 254 -13.35 13.63 -0.85
CA ARG A 254 -12.67 13.77 0.44
C ARG A 254 -11.15 13.81 0.30
N ILE A 255 -10.58 13.01 -0.59
CA ILE A 255 -9.13 12.94 -0.80
C ILE A 255 -8.65 14.21 -1.51
N ASN A 256 -9.31 14.60 -2.60
CA ASN A 256 -8.87 15.71 -3.43
C ASN A 256 -9.45 17.08 -3.02
N GLY A 257 -10.50 17.09 -2.19
CA GLY A 257 -11.32 18.30 -1.95
C GLY A 257 -12.24 18.65 -3.11
N GLY A 258 -12.35 17.76 -4.11
CA GLY A 258 -13.04 17.98 -5.38
C GLY A 258 -12.91 16.74 -6.28
N PHE A 259 -12.96 16.94 -7.59
CA PHE A 259 -13.00 15.84 -8.57
C PHE A 259 -11.87 15.93 -9.59
N ASN A 260 -10.74 16.56 -9.22
CA ASN A 260 -9.57 16.55 -10.09
C ASN A 260 -9.06 15.12 -10.27
N GLY A 261 -8.86 14.74 -11.53
CA GLY A 261 -8.43 13.39 -11.91
C GLY A 261 -9.47 12.28 -11.69
N TYR A 262 -10.75 12.63 -11.48
CA TYR A 262 -11.81 11.65 -11.22
C TYR A 262 -11.89 10.51 -12.24
N ASP A 263 -11.87 10.81 -13.54
CA ASP A 263 -11.94 9.79 -14.60
C ASP A 263 -10.74 8.83 -14.56
N ASP A 264 -9.56 9.32 -14.15
CA ASP A 264 -8.37 8.49 -13.99
C ASP A 264 -8.45 7.59 -12.77
N ARG A 265 -8.91 8.13 -11.64
CA ARG A 265 -9.22 7.34 -10.44
C ARG A 265 -10.25 6.25 -10.76
N LEU A 266 -11.28 6.57 -11.56
CA LEU A 266 -12.32 5.62 -11.95
C LEU A 266 -11.76 4.50 -12.82
N ARG A 267 -10.84 4.80 -13.75
CA ARG A 267 -10.14 3.76 -14.52
C ARG A 267 -9.34 2.82 -13.63
N TYR A 268 -8.59 3.33 -12.64
CA TYR A 268 -7.88 2.47 -11.69
C TYR A 268 -8.83 1.67 -10.81
N PHE A 269 -9.96 2.24 -10.40
CA PHE A 269 -11.00 1.52 -9.66
C PHE A 269 -11.59 0.38 -10.48
N ASP A 270 -11.99 0.65 -11.72
CA ASP A 270 -12.53 -0.38 -12.62
C ASP A 270 -11.48 -1.48 -12.85
N LYS A 271 -10.20 -1.11 -13.02
CA LYS A 271 -9.14 -2.10 -13.16
C LYS A 271 -8.94 -2.94 -11.90
N ALA A 272 -8.93 -2.31 -10.72
CA ALA A 272 -8.79 -3.00 -9.45
C ALA A 272 -9.98 -3.92 -9.18
N THR A 273 -11.21 -3.49 -9.51
CA THR A 273 -12.41 -4.33 -9.33
C THR A 273 -12.44 -5.52 -10.29
N GLU A 274 -11.98 -5.36 -11.53
CA GLU A 274 -11.80 -6.46 -12.49
C GLU A 274 -10.80 -7.48 -11.93
N VAL A 275 -9.60 -7.03 -11.59
CA VAL A 275 -8.48 -7.90 -11.15
C VAL A 275 -8.80 -8.60 -9.83
N LEU A 276 -9.35 -7.88 -8.85
CA LEU A 276 -9.70 -8.41 -7.54
C LEU A 276 -11.09 -9.06 -7.50
N LYS A 277 -11.78 -9.13 -8.65
CA LYS A 277 -13.09 -9.75 -8.90
C LYS A 277 -14.20 -9.24 -7.97
N CYS A 278 -14.30 -7.92 -7.84
CA CYS A 278 -15.17 -7.23 -6.90
C CYS A 278 -16.63 -7.08 -7.34
N ALA A 279 -16.99 -7.43 -8.58
CA ALA A 279 -18.32 -7.13 -9.15
C ALA A 279 -19.50 -7.62 -8.28
N HIS A 280 -19.34 -8.76 -7.59
CA HIS A 280 -20.32 -9.32 -6.67
C HIS A 280 -20.64 -8.44 -5.44
N LEU A 281 -19.85 -7.38 -5.20
CA LEU A 281 -20.05 -6.40 -4.13
C LEU A 281 -20.43 -5.00 -4.65
N ASN A 282 -20.67 -4.80 -5.93
CA ASN A 282 -21.11 -3.49 -6.43
C ASN A 282 -22.43 -3.10 -5.78
N GLN A 283 -22.51 -1.88 -5.26
CA GLN A 283 -23.75 -1.30 -4.72
C GLN A 283 -24.14 -0.04 -5.48
N LEU A 284 -23.20 0.87 -5.70
CA LEU A 284 -23.44 2.12 -6.41
C LEU A 284 -22.78 2.14 -7.80
N ARG A 285 -21.80 1.27 -8.05
CA ARG A 285 -21.18 1.13 -9.38
C ARG A 285 -22.19 0.57 -10.39
N LYS A 286 -22.63 1.40 -11.34
CA LYS A 286 -23.46 1.04 -12.50
C LYS A 286 -22.61 0.93 -13.76
N SER A 287 -23.13 0.35 -14.85
CA SER A 287 -22.39 0.13 -16.10
C SER A 287 -21.69 1.39 -16.64
N ASN A 288 -22.27 2.57 -16.44
CA ASN A 288 -21.75 3.88 -16.87
C ASN A 288 -20.97 4.64 -15.78
N GLY A 289 -20.64 4.02 -14.64
CA GLY A 289 -19.89 4.62 -13.54
C GLY A 289 -20.71 4.82 -12.27
N PHE A 290 -20.37 5.84 -11.49
CA PHE A 290 -21.06 6.22 -10.25
C PHE A 290 -21.90 7.47 -10.49
N THR A 291 -23.17 7.44 -10.08
CA THR A 291 -24.09 8.56 -10.28
C THR A 291 -23.93 9.63 -9.21
N PHE A 292 -24.30 10.87 -9.55
CA PHE A 292 -24.31 11.97 -8.60
C PHE A 292 -25.34 11.75 -7.48
N GLU A 293 -26.56 11.33 -7.83
CA GLU A 293 -27.72 11.30 -6.95
C GLU A 293 -27.66 10.25 -5.85
N GLU A 294 -27.00 9.12 -6.12
CA GLU A 294 -26.91 8.01 -5.17
C GLU A 294 -25.72 8.15 -4.21
N SER A 295 -24.77 9.01 -4.54
CA SER A 295 -23.62 9.28 -3.68
C SER A 295 -23.99 10.23 -2.53
N GLY A 296 -23.29 10.10 -1.42
CA GLY A 296 -23.36 11.06 -0.32
C GLY A 296 -23.01 12.50 -0.74
N ILE A 297 -22.33 12.71 -1.88
CA ILE A 297 -22.03 14.07 -2.38
C ILE A 297 -23.31 14.84 -2.76
N TYR A 298 -24.40 14.14 -3.11
CA TYR A 298 -25.69 14.74 -3.44
C TYR A 298 -26.27 15.60 -2.32
N ASN A 299 -25.99 15.23 -1.06
CA ASN A 299 -26.47 15.92 0.13
C ASN A 299 -25.42 16.83 0.78
N ASN A 300 -24.25 16.98 0.15
CA ASN A 300 -23.19 17.86 0.62
C ASN A 300 -23.14 19.11 -0.26
N LYS A 301 -23.50 20.27 0.29
CA LYS A 301 -23.57 21.53 -0.48
C LYS A 301 -22.26 21.87 -1.22
N VAL A 302 -21.11 21.61 -0.58
CA VAL A 302 -19.78 21.90 -1.15
C VAL A 302 -19.47 20.93 -2.29
N TYR A 303 -19.69 19.63 -2.08
CA TYR A 303 -19.37 18.63 -3.10
C TYR A 303 -20.39 18.56 -4.23
N ALA A 304 -21.67 18.83 -3.99
CA ALA A 304 -22.67 19.02 -5.05
C ALA A 304 -22.27 20.20 -5.96
N TYR A 305 -21.91 21.34 -5.37
CA TYR A 305 -21.43 22.49 -6.14
C TYR A 305 -20.11 22.18 -6.86
N SER A 306 -19.21 21.44 -6.22
CA SER A 306 -17.96 21.01 -6.84
C SER A 306 -18.23 20.11 -8.05
N TRP A 307 -19.03 19.05 -7.90
CA TRP A 307 -19.40 18.11 -8.98
C TRP A 307 -19.96 18.84 -10.19
N ALA A 308 -20.85 19.80 -9.96
CA ALA A 308 -21.41 20.66 -11.00
C ALA A 308 -20.31 21.39 -11.78
N ARG A 309 -19.37 22.07 -11.09
CA ARG A 309 -18.28 22.80 -11.73
C ARG A 309 -17.31 21.91 -12.50
N TYR A 310 -17.08 20.66 -12.07
CA TYR A 310 -16.21 19.73 -12.81
C TYR A 310 -16.88 19.24 -14.10
N HIS A 311 -18.20 19.02 -14.10
CA HIS A 311 -18.95 18.64 -15.31
C HIS A 311 -19.34 19.82 -16.21
N ASP A 312 -19.37 21.04 -15.68
CA ASP A 312 -19.74 22.27 -16.39
C ASP A 312 -18.82 22.53 -17.61
N PRO A 313 -19.35 22.52 -18.85
CA PRO A 313 -18.58 22.80 -20.07
C PRO A 313 -17.96 24.20 -20.15
N LEU A 314 -18.51 25.17 -19.41
CA LEU A 314 -18.03 26.55 -19.33
C LEU A 314 -17.04 26.76 -18.17
N SER A 315 -16.76 25.72 -17.38
CA SER A 315 -15.82 25.74 -16.27
C SER A 315 -14.43 25.29 -16.69
N LYS A 316 -13.40 25.91 -16.10
CA LYS A 316 -11.99 25.56 -16.31
C LYS A 316 -11.54 24.34 -15.51
N GLU A 317 -12.36 23.86 -14.57
CA GLU A 317 -12.05 22.67 -13.77
C GLU A 317 -11.87 21.45 -14.67
N GLN A 318 -10.94 20.56 -14.33
CA GLN A 318 -10.59 19.38 -15.11
C GLN A 318 -10.65 18.12 -14.24
N GLY A 319 -10.90 16.97 -14.84
CA GLY A 319 -10.86 15.68 -14.12
C GLY A 319 -12.07 14.80 -14.37
N THR A 320 -13.18 15.36 -14.85
CA THR A 320 -14.35 14.63 -15.33
C THR A 320 -14.61 14.97 -16.79
N ARG A 321 -15.32 14.10 -17.50
CA ARG A 321 -15.94 14.44 -18.78
C ARG A 321 -16.93 15.60 -18.58
N LYS A 322 -16.88 16.58 -19.48
CA LYS A 322 -17.85 17.69 -19.50
C LYS A 322 -19.21 17.19 -19.96
N ASP A 323 -20.24 17.53 -19.20
CA ASP A 323 -21.61 17.14 -19.46
C ASP A 323 -22.56 18.23 -18.93
N LYS A 324 -23.22 18.96 -19.84
CA LYS A 324 -24.14 20.05 -19.50
C LYS A 324 -25.31 19.56 -18.65
N ALA A 325 -25.86 18.37 -18.95
CA ALA A 325 -27.02 17.86 -18.24
C ALA A 325 -26.67 17.49 -16.80
N GLU A 326 -25.56 16.76 -16.62
CA GLU A 326 -25.02 16.41 -15.31
C GLU A 326 -24.71 17.66 -14.47
N ALA A 327 -24.06 18.66 -15.09
CA ALA A 327 -23.74 19.92 -14.43
C ALA A 327 -24.99 20.67 -13.95
N LEU A 328 -26.03 20.75 -14.78
CA LEU A 328 -27.29 21.42 -14.42
C LEU A 328 -28.02 20.71 -13.27
N VAL A 329 -28.07 19.38 -13.27
CA VAL A 329 -28.65 18.61 -12.16
C VAL A 329 -27.93 18.93 -10.85
N ALA A 330 -26.60 18.89 -10.87
CA ALA A 330 -25.80 19.15 -9.68
C ALA A 330 -25.83 20.61 -9.22
N TYR A 331 -25.85 21.59 -10.13
CA TYR A 331 -26.03 23.00 -9.78
C TYR A 331 -27.39 23.24 -9.13
N LYS A 332 -28.47 22.68 -9.67
CA LYS A 332 -29.82 22.81 -9.07
C LYS A 332 -29.86 22.21 -7.66
N ARG A 333 -29.22 21.05 -7.46
CA ARG A 333 -29.12 20.45 -6.13
C ARG A 333 -28.30 21.34 -5.18
N ALA A 334 -27.16 21.83 -5.62
CA ALA A 334 -26.31 22.74 -4.84
C ALA A 334 -27.06 24.02 -4.47
N LEU A 335 -27.81 24.61 -5.41
CA LEU A 335 -28.64 25.79 -5.19
C LEU A 335 -29.62 25.57 -4.04
N ALA A 336 -30.38 24.48 -4.06
CA ALA A 336 -31.33 24.14 -3.01
C ALA A 336 -30.64 24.00 -1.64
N LEU A 337 -29.46 23.36 -1.59
CA LEU A 337 -28.70 23.19 -0.35
C LEU A 337 -28.14 24.51 0.19
N TYR A 338 -27.67 25.41 -0.68
CA TYR A 338 -27.17 26.74 -0.26
C TYR A 338 -28.29 27.72 0.08
N GLN A 339 -29.47 27.61 -0.54
CA GLN A 339 -30.69 28.32 -0.12
C GLN A 339 -31.10 27.90 1.29
N ALA A 340 -31.15 26.60 1.57
CA ALA A 340 -31.45 26.09 2.91
C ALA A 340 -30.41 26.56 3.95
N ALA A 341 -29.14 26.69 3.54
CA ALA A 341 -28.07 27.23 4.37
C ALA A 341 -28.04 28.77 4.46
N LYS A 342 -28.96 29.48 3.79
CA LYS A 342 -29.06 30.95 3.75
C LYS A 342 -27.78 31.66 3.28
N ASP A 343 -27.03 31.05 2.36
CA ASP A 343 -25.82 31.64 1.77
C ASP A 343 -26.15 32.39 0.48
N ALA A 344 -26.58 33.65 0.61
CA ALA A 344 -27.06 34.47 -0.52
C ALA A 344 -26.00 34.63 -1.62
N THR A 345 -24.72 34.72 -1.26
CA THR A 345 -23.61 34.86 -2.21
C THR A 345 -23.48 33.63 -3.09
N LYS A 346 -23.49 32.43 -2.50
CA LYS A 346 -23.43 31.18 -3.27
C LYS A 346 -24.69 30.95 -4.09
N VAL A 347 -25.86 31.28 -3.55
CA VAL A 347 -27.13 31.17 -4.28
C VAL A 347 -27.10 32.01 -5.56
N SER A 348 -26.72 33.28 -5.48
CA SER A 348 -26.63 34.16 -6.65
C SER A 348 -25.62 33.65 -7.69
N ALA A 349 -24.44 33.23 -7.24
CA ALA A 349 -23.40 32.69 -8.11
C ALA A 349 -23.85 31.39 -8.84
N ILE A 350 -24.55 30.49 -8.14
CA ILE A 350 -25.05 29.25 -8.73
C ILE A 350 -26.19 29.54 -9.71
N GLN A 351 -27.12 30.43 -9.36
CA GLN A 351 -28.21 30.81 -10.26
C GLN A 351 -27.66 31.37 -11.58
N THR A 352 -26.69 32.28 -11.49
CA THR A 352 -26.01 32.85 -12.66
C THR A 352 -25.37 31.76 -13.52
N ARG A 353 -24.78 30.72 -12.91
CA ARG A 353 -24.21 29.58 -13.65
C ARG A 353 -25.29 28.75 -14.34
N ILE A 354 -26.42 28.49 -13.68
CA ILE A 354 -27.56 27.77 -14.27
C ILE A 354 -28.12 28.54 -15.47
N ASP A 355 -28.29 29.86 -15.34
CA ASP A 355 -28.86 30.70 -16.39
C ASP A 355 -27.94 30.74 -17.62
N ASN A 356 -26.62 30.83 -17.41
CA ASN A 356 -25.62 30.78 -18.49
C ASN A 356 -25.53 29.41 -19.18
N LEU A 357 -25.89 28.33 -18.47
CA LEU A 357 -25.84 26.98 -19.02
C LEU A 357 -27.15 26.53 -19.64
N SER A 358 -28.29 27.15 -19.30
CA SER A 358 -29.62 26.79 -19.82
C SER A 358 -29.70 27.14 -21.30
#